data_AF-A0AAQ1JYP9-F1
#
_entry.id   AF-A0AAQ1JYP9-F1
#
_cell.length_a   1.000
_cell.length_b   1.000
_cell.length_c   1.000
_cell.angle_alpha   90.00
_cell.angle_beta   90.00
_cell.angle_gamma   90.00
#
_symmetry.space_group_name_H-M   'P 1'
#
loop_
_entity.id
_entity.type
_entity.pdbx_description
1 polymer ?
#
loop_
_entity_poly.entity_id
_entity_poly.type
_entity_poly.pdbx_seq_one_letter_code
_entity_poly.pdbx_strand_id
1 'polypeptide(L)' 'MKSRIVTYVVRAALCVAAAAAMSGCASLHPQPNGPGDCVGPPDYCVPFFGS' A
#
# COMPACT_ATOMS: atom_id res chain seq x y z
N MET A 1 3.16 10.48 34.93
CA MET A 1 3.67 10.96 33.61
C MET A 1 4.42 9.88 32.83
N LYS A 2 5.36 9.12 33.42
CA LYS A 2 6.08 8.01 32.75
C LYS A 2 5.19 6.99 32.04
N SER A 3 4.09 6.56 32.67
CA SER A 3 3.16 5.57 32.08
C SER A 3 2.52 6.07 30.76
N ARG A 4 2.17 7.36 30.67
CA ARG A 4 1.59 7.93 29.43
C ARG A 4 2.62 7.95 28.29
N ILE A 5 3.87 8.29 28.60
CA ILE A 5 4.97 8.33 27.62
C ILE A 5 5.20 6.92 27.03
N VAL A 6 5.24 5.89 27.88
CA VAL A 6 5.38 4.50 27.42
C VAL A 6 4.24 4.11 26.48
N THR A 7 3.00 4.44 26.81
CA THR A 7 1.84 4.16 25.94
C THR A 7 1.95 4.84 24.58
N TYR A 8 2.38 6.10 24.53
CA TYR A 8 2.56 6.81 23.26
C TYR A 8 3.67 6.19 22.40
N VAL A 9 4.79 5.81 23.01
CA VAL A 9 5.91 5.16 22.30
C VAL A 9 5.47 3.82 21.70
N VAL A 10 4.76 2.99 22.48
CA VAL A 10 4.24 1.70 21.99
C VAL A 10 3.26 1.91 20.84
N ARG A 11 2.35 2.88 20.95
CA ARG A 11 1.38 3.18 19.89
C ARG A 11 2.07 3.67 18.62
N ALA A 12 3.09 4.53 18.75
CA ALA A 12 3.86 5.01 17.61
C ALA A 12 4.60 3.86 16.91
N ALA A 13 5.23 2.96 17.68
CA ALA A 13 5.90 1.78 17.13
C ALA A 13 4.93 0.87 16.36
N LEU A 14 3.72 0.65 16.90
CA LEU A 14 2.68 -0.13 16.22
C LEU A 14 2.23 0.53 14.91
N CYS A 15 2.04 1.84 14.89
CA CYS A 15 1.68 2.56 13.66
C CYS A 15 2.76 2.46 12.59
N VAL A 16 4.04 2.59 12.96
CA VAL A 16 5.16 2.48 12.03
C VAL A 16 5.26 1.06 11.46
N ALA A 17 5.11 0.04 12.31
CA ALA A 17 5.11 -1.36 11.86
C ALA A 17 3.96 -1.65 10.88
N ALA A 18 2.75 -1.15 11.18
CA ALA A 18 1.60 -1.29 10.30
C ALA A 18 1.80 -0.58 8.96
N ALA A 19 2.35 0.65 8.97
CA ALA A 19 2.64 1.39 7.75
C ALA A 19 3.69 0.67 6.88
N ALA A 20 4.74 0.11 7.49
CA ALA A 20 5.75 -0.66 6.78
C ALA A 20 5.21 -1.98 6.19
N ALA A 21 4.28 -2.64 6.89
CA ALA A 21 3.63 -3.84 6.38
C ALA A 21 2.71 -3.53 5.17
N MET A 22 2.05 -2.37 5.19
CA MET A 22 1.11 -1.98 4.13
C MET A 22 1.77 -1.27 2.93
N SER A 23 2.93 -0.63 3.11
CA SER A 23 3.59 0.15 2.05
C SER A 23 4.01 -0.71 0.85
N GLY A 24 4.32 -2.00 1.06
CA GLY A 24 4.63 -2.94 -0.01
C GLY A 24 3.40 -3.43 -0.79
N CYS A 25 2.18 -3.25 -0.28
CA CYS A 25 0.98 -3.82 -0.90
C CYS A 25 0.65 -3.15 -2.24
N ALA A 26 1.02 -1.88 -2.43
CA ALA A 26 0.90 -1.17 -3.71
C ALA A 26 1.89 -1.69 -4.78
N SER A 27 2.99 -2.34 -4.37
CA SER A 27 3.97 -2.94 -5.28
C SER A 27 3.69 -4.41 -5.59
N LEU A 28 2.81 -5.07 -4.82
CA LEU A 28 2.44 -6.48 -5.06
C LEU A 28 1.54 -6.66 -6.27
N HIS A 29 0.68 -5.68 -6.55
CA HIS A 29 -0.09 -5.66 -7.79
C HIS A 29 0.55 -4.63 -8.72
N PRO A 30 1.10 -5.04 -9.87
CA PRO A 30 1.55 -4.08 -10.86
C PRO A 30 0.33 -3.26 -11.27
N GLN A 31 0.25 -2.03 -10.78
CA GLN A 31 -0.67 -1.06 -11.34
C GLN A 31 -0.24 -0.84 -12.80
N PRO A 32 -1.18 -0.70 -13.75
CA PRO A 32 -0.83 -0.28 -15.10
C PRO A 32 -0.04 1.05 -15.01
N ASN A 33 1.21 1.02 -15.46
CA ASN A 33 2.20 2.08 -15.36
C ASN A 33 2.40 2.85 -16.68
N GLY A 34 1.69 2.48 -17.75
CA GLY A 34 1.79 3.16 -19.03
C GLY A 34 0.61 2.93 -19.99
N PRO A 35 0.53 3.75 -21.05
CA PRO A 35 -0.44 3.54 -22.13
C PRO A 35 -0.17 2.19 -22.81
N GLY A 36 -1.14 1.28 -22.71
CA GLY A 36 -1.03 -0.08 -23.23
C GLY A 36 -0.97 -1.16 -22.15
N ASP A 37 -0.83 -0.80 -20.87
CA ASP A 37 -1.01 -1.76 -19.80
C ASP A 37 -2.50 -2.16 -19.68
N CYS A 38 -2.74 -3.46 -19.57
CA CYS A 38 -4.05 -4.05 -19.46
C CYS A 38 -4.56 -4.01 -18.02
N VAL A 39 -5.85 -3.72 -17.84
CA VAL A 39 -6.54 -3.89 -16.56
C VAL A 39 -7.56 -5.02 -16.66
N GLY A 40 -7.47 -5.99 -15.75
CA GLY A 40 -8.45 -7.05 -15.62
C GLY A 40 -7.86 -8.45 -15.39
N PRO A 41 -8.73 -9.47 -15.28
CA PRO A 41 -8.34 -10.89 -15.28
C PRO A 41 -7.51 -11.28 -16.51
N PRO A 42 -6.73 -12.37 -16.48
CA PRO A 42 -5.86 -12.76 -17.60
C PRO A 42 -6.58 -12.98 -18.94
N ASP A 43 -7.87 -13.35 -18.92
CA ASP A 43 -8.71 -13.51 -20.13
C ASP A 43 -9.43 -12.22 -20.56
N TYR A 44 -9.16 -11.08 -19.91
CA TYR A 44 -9.83 -9.81 -20.15
C TYR A 44 -8.86 -8.64 -20.03
N CYS A 45 -8.43 -8.08 -21.17
CA CYS A 45 -7.59 -6.88 -21.23
C CYS A 45 -8.41 -5.69 -21.76
N VAL A 46 -8.64 -4.70 -20.89
CA VAL A 46 -9.07 -3.36 -21.32
C VAL A 46 -7.85 -2.43 -21.19
N PRO A 47 -7.56 -1.59 -22.21
CA PRO A 47 -6.46 -0.64 -22.12
C PRO A 47 -6.65 0.30 -20.94
N PHE A 48 -5.59 0.51 -20.16
CA PHE A 48 -5.56 1.55 -19.15
C PHE A 48 -5.39 2.91 -19.85
N PHE A 49 -6.44 3.73 -19.82
CA PHE A 49 -6.42 5.05 -20.46
C PHE A 49 -5.82 6.15 -19.56
N GLY A 50 -5.59 5.89 -18.27
CA GLY A 50 -5.05 6.86 -17.31
C GLY A 50 -5.86 8.16 -17.21
N SER A 51 -5.44 9.07 -16.33
CA SER A 51 -5.94 10.45 -16.23
C SER A 51 -4.79 11.40 -15.97
#